data_AF-A0A1Q7HH13-F1
#
_entry.id   AF-A0A1Q7HH13-F1
#
_cell.length_a   1.000
_cell.length_b   1.000
_cell.length_c   1.000
_cell.angle_alpha   90.00
_cell.angle_beta   90.00
_cell.angle_gamma   90.00
#
_symmetry.space_group_name_H-M   'P 1'
#
loop_
_entity.id
_entity.type
_entity.pdbx_description
1 polymer ?
#
loop_
_entity_poly.entity_id
_entity_poly.type
_entity_poly.pdbx_seq_one_letter_code
_entity_poly.pdbx_strand_id
1 'polypeptide(L)'
;MRDEAGAPLQGAEVYVGYDPRRPGFGEATTDLQGHYLVSGLFAGRQPVYVSKPGYLRISEMIEIAEGAVKDFTLRPGVIVSGRTVEAGVGPLNGVTITVTSGPNAGVQTTSGGPLGGFSLPPVLPGDFTIRASKASYDSVDRAVHATADTHLEDITLKWAYGSCLTSVGPVLFDRVPAAGATASVAVETQGAHNWTAKPNVPWVNVVSNASTSGSATLQFQVQPNPIGALDIRSGAIEIRCRETEGQNIWITQMVNCQTTVEPDAKTPRVFPAQGGIGRLLVRFGVPGCHSRDYSEVDWMFLAGVSSYLSGELNFGVLRNPTSVERTGAIVVGETRWTVKQDY
;
A
#
# COMPACT_ATOMS: atom_id res chain seq x y z
N MET A 1 2.57 0.41 40.10
CA MET A 1 2.88 0.50 38.64
C MET A 1 4.14 1.32 38.44
N ARG A 2 5.17 0.73 37.83
CA ARG A 2 6.46 1.41 37.60
C ARG A 2 7.01 1.09 36.22
N ASP A 3 8.00 1.85 35.76
CA ASP A 3 8.84 1.46 34.63
C ASP A 3 10.03 0.59 35.09
N GLU A 4 10.87 0.16 34.15
CA GLU A 4 12.07 -0.66 34.44
C GLU A 4 13.13 0.07 35.27
N ALA A 5 13.11 1.40 35.30
CA ALA A 5 13.97 2.22 36.15
C ALA A 5 13.39 2.41 37.57
N GLY A 6 12.18 1.90 37.82
CA GLY A 6 11.48 2.02 39.10
C GLY A 6 10.69 3.33 39.26
N ALA A 7 10.62 4.18 38.25
CA ALA A 7 9.84 5.41 38.30
C ALA A 7 8.33 5.09 38.29
N PRO A 8 7.51 5.80 39.08
CA PRO A 8 6.07 5.58 39.10
C PRO A 8 5.43 6.00 37.76
N LEU A 9 4.47 5.21 37.29
CA LEU A 9 3.74 5.51 36.06
C LEU A 9 2.30 5.93 36.37
N GLN A 10 2.01 7.21 36.15
CA GLN A 10 0.64 7.76 36.18
C GLN A 10 -0.11 7.49 34.89
N GLY A 11 -1.42 7.28 34.95
CA GLY A 11 -2.27 7.21 33.75
C GLY A 11 -2.13 5.91 32.96
N ALA A 12 -1.47 4.88 33.52
CA ALA A 12 -1.64 3.51 33.06
C ALA A 12 -3.03 3.00 33.47
N GLU A 13 -3.74 2.40 32.53
CA GLU A 13 -5.04 1.76 32.71
C GLU A 13 -4.85 0.30 33.08
N VAL A 14 -5.62 -0.16 34.06
CA VAL A 14 -5.64 -1.54 34.55
C VAL A 14 -7.07 -2.05 34.44
N TYR A 15 -7.26 -3.13 33.69
CA TYR A 15 -8.55 -3.81 33.52
C TYR A 15 -8.45 -5.23 34.09
N VAL A 16 -9.45 -5.65 34.85
CA VAL A 16 -9.52 -6.99 35.43
C VAL A 16 -10.87 -7.62 35.12
N GLY A 17 -10.86 -8.86 34.61
CA GLY A 17 -12.06 -9.61 34.29
C GLY A 17 -12.29 -9.83 32.80
N TYR A 18 -13.29 -10.65 32.48
CA TYR A 18 -13.52 -11.16 31.11
C TYR A 18 -14.45 -10.30 30.26
N ASP A 19 -15.43 -9.63 30.88
CA ASP A 19 -16.50 -8.91 30.18
C ASP A 19 -16.85 -7.64 30.97
N PRO A 20 -16.66 -6.44 30.38
CA PRO A 20 -16.95 -5.17 31.04
C PRO A 20 -18.43 -4.98 31.40
N ARG A 21 -19.33 -5.82 30.86
CA ARG A 21 -20.77 -5.76 31.11
C ARG A 21 -21.23 -6.68 32.24
N ARG A 22 -20.34 -7.48 32.81
CA ARG A 22 -20.67 -8.46 33.86
C ARG A 22 -20.12 -8.04 35.22
N PRO A 23 -20.81 -8.38 36.32
CA PRO A 23 -20.24 -8.29 37.66
C PRO A 23 -18.89 -9.03 37.75
N GLY A 24 -17.98 -8.54 38.59
CA GLY A 24 -16.63 -9.10 38.70
C GLY A 24 -15.62 -8.58 37.68
N PHE A 25 -16.00 -7.58 36.86
CA PHE A 25 -15.10 -6.75 36.08
C PHE A 25 -14.79 -5.45 36.84
N GLY A 26 -13.55 -4.99 36.75
CA GLY A 26 -13.15 -3.70 37.32
C GLY A 26 -12.06 -3.04 36.48
N GLU A 27 -12.05 -1.70 36.54
CA GLU A 27 -11.04 -0.87 35.90
C GLU A 27 -10.47 0.15 36.89
N ALA A 28 -9.22 0.53 36.70
CA ALA A 28 -8.58 1.60 37.44
C ALA A 28 -7.56 2.31 36.56
N THR A 29 -7.30 3.57 36.89
CA THR A 29 -6.18 4.33 36.34
C THR A 29 -5.19 4.64 37.45
N THR A 30 -3.91 4.52 37.16
CA THR A 30 -2.83 4.78 38.11
C THR A 30 -2.67 6.27 38.43
N ASP A 31 -2.44 6.58 39.70
CA ASP A 31 -2.21 7.93 40.20
C ASP A 31 -0.77 8.43 39.95
N LEU A 32 -0.44 9.64 40.44
CA LEU A 32 0.89 10.26 40.30
C LEU A 32 2.02 9.42 40.91
N GLN A 33 1.71 8.56 41.89
CA GLN A 33 2.65 7.66 42.55
C GLN A 33 2.63 6.25 41.94
N GLY A 34 1.85 6.03 40.89
CA GLY A 34 1.71 4.74 40.21
C GLY A 34 0.87 3.73 40.99
N HIS A 35 0.12 4.16 42.01
CA HIS A 35 -0.81 3.32 42.74
C HIS A 35 -2.15 3.22 42.00
N TYR A 36 -2.86 2.12 42.20
CA TYR A 36 -4.18 1.89 41.64
C TYR A 36 -4.97 0.97 42.58
N LEU A 37 -6.30 1.05 42.51
CA LEU A 37 -7.20 0.18 43.26
C LEU A 37 -8.35 -0.26 42.34
N VAL A 38 -8.43 -1.56 42.08
CA VAL A 38 -9.55 -2.16 41.36
C VAL A 38 -10.48 -2.82 42.38
N SER A 39 -11.76 -2.44 42.37
CA SER A 39 -12.77 -2.91 43.32
C SER A 39 -13.86 -3.73 42.62
N GLY A 40 -14.65 -4.48 43.40
CA GLY A 40 -15.81 -5.22 42.86
C GLY A 40 -15.45 -6.50 42.08
N LEU A 41 -14.24 -7.03 42.30
CA LEU A 41 -13.75 -8.23 41.64
C LEU A 41 -14.21 -9.50 42.34
N PHE A 42 -14.40 -10.57 41.57
CA PHE A 42 -14.63 -11.89 42.13
C PHE A 42 -13.30 -12.55 42.49
N ALA A 43 -13.29 -13.28 43.59
CA ALA A 43 -12.14 -14.11 43.95
C ALA A 43 -11.92 -15.22 42.91
N GLY A 44 -10.66 -15.59 42.72
CA GLY A 44 -10.23 -16.62 41.78
C GLY A 44 -9.38 -16.10 40.63
N ARG A 45 -9.01 -17.00 39.73
CA ARG A 45 -8.13 -16.71 38.59
C ARG A 45 -8.82 -15.85 37.52
N GLN A 46 -8.39 -14.59 37.39
CA GLN A 46 -8.93 -13.62 36.43
C GLN A 46 -7.86 -13.05 35.50
N PRO A 47 -8.19 -12.69 34.25
CA PRO A 47 -7.27 -11.99 33.37
C PRO A 47 -7.12 -10.54 33.82
N VAL A 48 -5.88 -10.04 33.79
CA VAL A 48 -5.52 -8.65 34.02
C VAL A 48 -4.81 -8.11 32.79
N TYR A 49 -5.31 -6.97 32.30
CA TYR A 49 -4.74 -6.23 31.20
C TYR A 49 -4.22 -4.89 31.70
N VAL A 50 -3.00 -4.55 31.32
CA VAL A 50 -2.42 -3.22 31.62
C VAL A 50 -2.01 -2.55 30.31
N SER A 51 -2.45 -1.31 30.13
CA SER A 51 -2.08 -0.48 28.99
C SER A 51 -1.63 0.90 29.41
N LYS A 52 -0.59 1.39 28.76
CA LYS A 52 -0.17 2.79 28.80
C LYS A 52 0.41 3.14 27.43
N PRO A 53 0.02 4.28 26.81
CA PRO A 53 0.64 4.73 25.57
C PRO A 53 2.17 4.81 25.69
N GLY A 54 2.89 4.28 24.69
CA GLY A 54 4.36 4.21 24.68
C GLY A 54 4.96 3.02 25.44
N TYR A 55 4.14 2.11 25.97
CA TYR A 55 4.60 0.92 26.68
C TYR A 55 4.01 -0.35 26.09
N LEU A 56 4.70 -1.48 26.28
CA LEU A 56 4.15 -2.80 26.00
C LEU A 56 2.90 -3.04 26.84
N ARG A 57 1.93 -3.74 26.24
CA ARG A 57 0.74 -4.21 26.95
C ARG A 57 1.09 -5.45 27.77
N ILE A 58 0.50 -5.54 28.95
CA ILE A 58 0.54 -6.74 29.79
C ILE A 58 -0.82 -7.44 29.68
N SER A 59 -0.79 -8.77 29.59
CA SER A 59 -1.97 -9.65 29.62
C SER A 59 -1.61 -10.91 30.41
N GLU A 60 -2.00 -10.97 31.68
CA GLU A 60 -1.63 -12.05 32.61
C GLU A 60 -2.88 -12.64 33.28
N MET A 61 -2.83 -13.92 33.68
CA MET A 61 -3.84 -14.50 34.56
C MET A 61 -3.36 -14.42 36.01
N ILE A 62 -4.12 -13.75 36.87
CA ILE A 62 -3.76 -13.50 38.28
C ILE A 62 -4.82 -14.09 39.20
N GLU A 63 -4.39 -14.66 40.32
CA GLU A 63 -5.29 -15.13 41.38
C GLU A 63 -5.75 -13.93 42.22
N ILE A 64 -7.03 -13.61 42.17
CA ILE A 64 -7.61 -12.50 42.94
C ILE A 64 -8.13 -13.03 44.28
N ALA A 65 -7.65 -12.43 45.37
CA ALA A 65 -8.10 -12.68 46.73
C ALA A 65 -8.31 -11.34 47.46
N GLU A 66 -8.96 -11.38 48.63
CA GLU A 66 -9.16 -10.19 49.44
C GLU A 66 -7.81 -9.55 49.81
N GLY A 67 -7.68 -8.24 49.55
CA GLY A 67 -6.45 -7.50 49.82
C GLY A 67 -5.26 -7.86 48.93
N ALA A 68 -5.45 -8.58 47.82
CA ALA A 68 -4.37 -8.92 46.91
C ALA A 68 -3.65 -7.67 46.37
N VAL A 69 -2.32 -7.67 46.47
CA VAL A 69 -1.45 -6.64 45.91
C VAL A 69 -0.64 -7.23 44.78
N LYS A 70 -0.63 -6.53 43.64
CA LYS A 70 0.20 -6.89 42.50
C LYS A 70 0.93 -5.64 42.02
N ASP A 71 2.23 -5.76 41.87
CA ASP A 71 3.03 -4.75 41.17
C ASP A 71 3.20 -5.13 39.71
N PHE A 72 3.07 -4.13 38.85
CA PHE A 72 3.32 -4.22 37.43
C PHE A 72 4.47 -3.30 37.04
N THR A 73 5.36 -3.83 36.20
CA THR A 73 6.46 -3.09 35.58
C THR A 73 6.20 -3.04 34.08
N LEU A 74 6.00 -1.84 33.54
CA LEU A 74 5.78 -1.65 32.10
C LEU A 74 7.10 -1.35 31.41
N ARG A 75 7.36 -2.04 30.29
CA ARG A 75 8.52 -1.76 29.43
C ARG A 75 8.14 -0.77 28.34
N PRO A 76 8.98 0.22 28.02
CA PRO A 76 8.78 1.07 26.86
C PRO A 76 8.62 0.23 25.58
N GLY A 77 7.72 0.66 24.71
CA GLY A 77 7.47 0.02 23.43
C GLY A 77 7.35 1.06 22.32
N VAL A 78 7.71 0.67 21.11
CA VAL A 78 7.63 1.49 19.90
C VAL A 78 6.46 1.05 19.04
N ILE A 79 5.88 1.99 18.31
CA ILE A 79 4.80 1.74 17.36
C ILE A 79 5.40 1.56 15.97
N VAL A 80 5.04 0.46 15.31
CA VAL A 80 5.31 0.27 13.88
C VAL A 80 4.01 0.40 13.11
N SER A 81 4.01 1.33 12.18
CA SER A 81 2.86 1.67 11.34
C SER A 81 3.24 1.67 9.88
N GLY A 82 2.24 1.69 9.01
CA GLY A 82 2.43 1.77 7.58
C GLY A 82 1.13 1.54 6.83
N ARG A 83 1.26 1.17 5.57
CA ARG A 83 0.13 0.90 4.69
C ARG A 83 0.35 -0.39 3.91
N THR A 84 -0.75 -1.07 3.63
CA THR A 84 -0.79 -2.20 2.70
C THR A 84 -1.45 -1.80 1.40
N VAL A 85 -0.85 -2.17 0.28
CA VAL A 85 -1.37 -1.89 -1.06
C VAL A 85 -1.43 -3.17 -1.89
N GLU A 86 -2.42 -3.25 -2.76
CA GLU A 86 -2.45 -4.23 -3.83
C GLU A 86 -1.72 -3.66 -5.04
N ALA A 87 -0.79 -4.44 -5.59
CA ALA A 87 0.03 -4.05 -6.73
C ALA A 87 -0.85 -3.58 -7.90
N GLY A 88 -0.75 -2.29 -8.24
CA GLY A 88 -1.45 -1.70 -9.38
C GLY A 88 -2.90 -1.29 -9.14
N VAL A 89 -3.45 -1.54 -7.95
CA VAL A 89 -4.82 -1.16 -7.60
C VAL A 89 -4.82 0.01 -6.61
N GLY A 90 -4.02 -0.09 -5.54
CA GLY A 90 -3.95 0.93 -4.50
C GLY A 90 -4.18 0.34 -3.09
N PRO A 91 -4.80 1.09 -2.16
CA PRO A 91 -4.91 0.64 -0.77
C PRO A 91 -5.65 -0.68 -0.63
N LEU A 92 -5.06 -1.61 0.10
CA LEU A 92 -5.61 -2.94 0.35
C LEU A 92 -5.94 -3.09 1.84
N ASN A 93 -7.23 -3.20 2.16
CA ASN A 93 -7.72 -3.41 3.54
C ASN A 93 -7.80 -4.90 3.89
N GLY A 94 -7.85 -5.21 5.19
CA GLY A 94 -8.03 -6.57 5.68
C GLY A 94 -6.82 -7.46 5.40
N VAL A 95 -5.62 -6.90 5.37
CA VAL A 95 -4.35 -7.63 5.42
C VAL A 95 -3.98 -7.79 6.89
N THR A 96 -3.63 -9.00 7.31
CA THR A 96 -3.12 -9.25 8.65
C THR A 96 -1.61 -9.06 8.65
N ILE A 97 -1.12 -8.16 9.51
CA ILE A 97 0.31 -7.92 9.73
C ILE A 97 0.66 -8.58 11.06
N THR A 98 1.53 -9.59 11.02
CA THR A 98 1.95 -10.35 12.21
C THR A 98 3.45 -10.25 12.40
N VAL A 99 3.91 -9.98 13.61
CA VAL A 99 5.32 -10.10 13.99
C VAL A 99 5.67 -11.58 14.08
N THR A 100 6.63 -12.04 13.28
CA THR A 100 6.96 -13.48 13.14
C THR A 100 8.24 -13.87 13.88
N SER A 101 9.06 -12.91 14.29
CA SER A 101 10.30 -13.17 15.02
C SER A 101 10.53 -12.18 16.17
N GLY A 102 11.48 -12.49 17.04
CA GLY A 102 11.83 -11.63 18.17
C GLY A 102 10.88 -11.79 19.38
N PRO A 103 11.07 -10.97 20.42
CA PRO A 103 10.38 -11.14 21.70
C PRO A 103 8.87 -10.82 21.66
N ASN A 104 8.40 -10.14 20.61
CA ASN A 104 6.99 -9.84 20.37
C ASN A 104 6.36 -10.70 19.28
N ALA A 105 6.94 -11.86 18.95
CA ALA A 105 6.36 -12.79 17.98
C ALA A 105 4.92 -13.16 18.34
N GLY A 106 4.03 -13.14 17.36
CA GLY A 106 2.58 -13.36 17.52
C GLY A 106 1.77 -12.08 17.72
N VAL A 107 2.39 -10.93 18.02
CA VAL A 107 1.70 -9.64 17.97
C VAL A 107 1.22 -9.38 16.55
N GLN A 108 -0.04 -8.95 16.39
CA GLN A 108 -0.62 -8.72 15.09
C GLN A 108 -1.60 -7.55 15.09
N THR A 109 -1.85 -7.02 13.90
CA THR A 109 -2.88 -6.03 13.60
C THR A 109 -3.46 -6.32 12.22
N THR A 110 -4.55 -5.65 11.86
CA THR A 110 -5.17 -5.77 10.55
C THR A 110 -5.24 -4.40 9.90
N SER A 111 -4.87 -4.31 8.62
CA SER A 111 -4.98 -3.05 7.87
C SER A 111 -6.43 -2.65 7.63
N GLY A 112 -6.68 -1.34 7.64
CA GLY A 112 -8.02 -0.76 7.51
C GLY A 112 -8.01 0.70 7.10
N GLY A 113 -9.22 1.26 6.99
CA GLY A 113 -9.43 2.66 6.64
C GLY A 113 -9.34 2.95 5.13
N PRO A 114 -9.59 4.20 4.72
CA PRO A 114 -9.66 4.58 3.30
C PRO A 114 -8.31 4.45 2.57
N LEU A 115 -7.21 4.39 3.31
CA LEU A 115 -5.86 4.30 2.77
C LEU A 115 -5.16 2.98 3.08
N GLY A 116 -5.82 1.94 3.60
CA GLY A 116 -5.12 0.65 3.86
C GLY A 116 -4.06 0.74 4.96
N GLY A 117 -4.22 1.65 5.91
CA GLY A 117 -3.26 1.87 6.99
C GLY A 117 -3.31 0.75 8.03
N PHE A 118 -2.18 0.50 8.68
CA PHE A 118 -2.10 -0.37 9.86
C PHE A 118 -1.21 0.26 10.93
N SER A 119 -1.45 -0.12 12.18
CA SER A 119 -0.58 0.18 13.31
C SER A 119 -0.51 -1.05 14.19
N LEU A 120 0.69 -1.57 14.40
CA LEU A 120 0.92 -2.66 15.35
C LEU A 120 0.72 -2.13 16.78
N PRO A 121 0.23 -2.98 17.71
CA PRO A 121 0.39 -2.72 19.14
C PRO A 121 1.87 -2.46 19.46
N PRO A 122 2.19 -1.70 20.54
CA PRO A 122 3.57 -1.42 20.90
C PRO A 122 4.41 -2.70 21.03
N VAL A 123 5.57 -2.71 20.38
CA VAL A 123 6.56 -3.80 20.40
C VAL A 123 7.88 -3.33 21.01
N LEU A 124 8.73 -4.26 21.43
CA LEU A 124 10.05 -3.90 21.96
C LEU A 124 10.91 -3.28 20.86
N PRO A 125 11.71 -2.25 21.19
CA PRO A 125 12.71 -1.74 20.27
C PRO A 125 13.70 -2.82 19.84
N GLY A 126 14.07 -2.83 18.56
CA GLY A 126 15.07 -3.73 17.99
C GLY A 126 14.72 -4.23 16.60
N ASP A 127 15.39 -5.32 16.21
CA ASP A 127 15.22 -5.98 14.92
C ASP A 127 14.25 -7.15 15.01
N PHE A 128 13.27 -7.18 14.10
CA PHE A 128 12.32 -8.28 13.97
C PHE A 128 11.79 -8.40 12.53
N THR A 129 11.07 -9.47 12.26
CA THR A 129 10.39 -9.69 10.98
C THR A 129 8.88 -9.57 11.17
N ILE A 130 8.22 -8.91 10.22
CA ILE A 130 6.76 -8.93 10.07
C ILE A 130 6.37 -9.70 8.82
N ARG A 131 5.22 -10.35 8.86
CA ARG A 131 4.55 -10.97 7.73
C ARG A 131 3.22 -10.28 7.47
N ALA A 132 3.05 -9.76 6.26
CA ALA A 132 1.75 -9.36 5.77
C ALA A 132 1.09 -10.53 5.04
N SER A 133 -0.15 -10.85 5.38
CA SER A 133 -0.87 -11.98 4.82
C SER A 133 -2.34 -11.65 4.60
N LYS A 134 -2.88 -12.15 3.48
CA LYS A 134 -4.30 -12.07 3.15
C LYS A 134 -4.64 -13.26 2.26
N ALA A 135 -5.82 -13.85 2.43
CA ALA A 135 -6.28 -14.95 1.59
C ALA A 135 -6.23 -14.55 0.10
N SER A 136 -5.76 -15.46 -0.74
CA SER A 136 -5.55 -15.26 -2.20
C SER A 136 -4.39 -14.31 -2.59
N TYR A 137 -3.57 -13.87 -1.64
CA TYR A 137 -2.35 -13.09 -1.91
C TYR A 137 -1.11 -13.84 -1.44
N ASP A 138 0.01 -13.62 -2.14
CA ASP A 138 1.32 -14.04 -1.66
C ASP A 138 1.66 -13.25 -0.40
N SER A 139 2.09 -13.98 0.65
CA SER A 139 2.54 -13.34 1.88
C SER A 139 3.85 -12.61 1.67
N VAL A 140 4.01 -11.43 2.27
CA VAL A 140 5.23 -10.64 2.18
C VAL A 140 5.88 -10.58 3.55
N ASP A 141 7.12 -11.07 3.63
CA ASP A 141 7.97 -10.91 4.82
C ASP A 141 8.83 -9.64 4.68
N ARG A 142 8.94 -8.89 5.78
CA ARG A 142 9.75 -7.68 5.88
C ARG A 142 10.55 -7.67 7.17
N ALA A 143 11.86 -7.51 7.06
CA ALA A 143 12.70 -7.18 8.19
C ALA A 143 12.45 -5.71 8.58
N VAL A 144 12.33 -5.46 9.88
CA VAL A 144 12.04 -4.16 10.48
C VAL A 144 13.10 -3.88 11.55
N HIS A 145 13.72 -2.72 11.46
CA HIS A 145 14.58 -2.15 12.48
C HIS A 145 13.84 -0.98 13.14
N ALA A 146 13.35 -1.18 14.37
CA ALA A 146 12.54 -0.17 15.06
C ALA A 146 13.16 0.20 16.41
N THR A 147 13.93 1.29 16.47
CA THR A 147 14.47 1.84 17.73
C THR A 147 13.62 2.99 18.30
N ALA A 148 12.67 3.48 17.51
CA ALA A 148 11.67 4.48 17.85
C ALA A 148 10.38 4.19 17.04
N ASP A 149 9.33 4.98 17.23
CA ASP A 149 8.13 4.90 16.40
C ASP A 149 8.51 4.99 14.92
N THR A 150 8.12 3.98 14.15
CA THR A 150 8.59 3.77 12.79
C THR A 150 7.41 3.68 11.83
N HIS A 151 7.46 4.43 10.73
CA HIS A 151 6.52 4.32 9.62
C HIS A 151 7.21 3.62 8.45
N LEU A 152 6.66 2.48 8.01
CA LEU A 152 7.21 1.68 6.93
C LEU A 152 6.81 2.23 5.56
N GLU A 153 7.59 1.87 4.54
CA GLU A 153 7.13 1.96 3.15
C GLU A 153 5.94 1.03 2.89
N ASP A 154 5.17 1.30 1.82
CA ASP A 154 3.98 0.53 1.47
C ASP A 154 4.31 -0.96 1.27
N ILE A 155 3.65 -1.82 2.05
CA ILE A 155 3.74 -3.26 1.88
C ILE A 155 2.82 -3.65 0.72
N THR A 156 3.44 -3.92 -0.44
CA THR A 156 2.72 -4.28 -1.66
C THR A 156 2.49 -5.78 -1.75
N LEU A 157 1.23 -6.22 -1.71
CA LEU A 157 0.83 -7.60 -1.93
C LEU A 157 0.45 -7.84 -3.39
N LYS A 158 0.72 -9.06 -3.86
CA LYS A 158 0.30 -9.57 -5.17
C LYS A 158 -0.64 -10.75 -4.95
N TRP A 159 -1.62 -10.92 -5.83
CA TRP A 159 -2.43 -12.14 -5.83
C TRP A 159 -1.51 -13.37 -5.96
N ALA A 160 -1.88 -14.45 -5.27
CA ALA A 160 -1.18 -15.71 -5.34
C ALA A 160 -1.64 -16.49 -6.57
N TYR A 161 -0.69 -17.03 -7.34
CA TYR A 161 -0.97 -17.85 -8.53
C TYR A 161 -1.72 -19.16 -8.20
N GLY A 162 -1.60 -19.66 -6.97
CA GLY A 162 -2.12 -20.95 -6.55
C GLY A 162 -1.22 -22.13 -6.96
N SER A 163 -1.80 -23.32 -7.01
CA SER A 163 -1.16 -24.56 -7.47
C SER A 163 -1.30 -24.81 -8.96
N CYS A 164 -2.25 -24.16 -9.63
CA CYS A 164 -2.52 -24.36 -11.04
C CYS A 164 -1.61 -23.53 -11.95
N LEU A 165 -1.31 -22.29 -11.56
CA LEU A 165 -0.49 -21.36 -12.33
C LEU A 165 0.93 -21.32 -11.78
N THR A 166 1.90 -21.25 -12.69
CA THR A 166 3.32 -21.01 -12.37
C THR A 166 3.61 -19.51 -12.43
N SER A 167 3.08 -18.81 -13.43
CA SER A 167 3.19 -17.36 -13.54
C SER A 167 2.16 -16.78 -14.50
N VAL A 168 1.91 -15.48 -14.38
CA VAL A 168 1.19 -14.67 -15.36
C VAL A 168 2.01 -13.41 -15.56
N GLY A 169 2.33 -13.03 -16.80
CA GLY A 169 3.28 -11.95 -17.05
C GLY A 169 3.01 -11.21 -18.35
N PRO A 170 2.83 -9.87 -18.32
CA PRO A 170 2.72 -8.99 -17.14
C PRO A 170 1.35 -9.07 -16.43
N VAL A 171 1.32 -8.82 -15.11
CA VAL A 171 0.07 -8.76 -14.30
C VAL A 171 -0.50 -7.35 -14.14
N LEU A 172 0.20 -6.33 -14.63
CA LEU A 172 -0.17 -4.94 -14.45
C LEU A 172 0.06 -4.13 -15.73
N PHE A 173 -1.00 -3.47 -16.17
CA PHE A 173 -1.02 -2.44 -17.21
C PHE A 173 -1.60 -1.17 -16.59
N ASP A 174 -0.77 -0.41 -15.90
CA ASP A 174 -1.17 0.74 -15.10
C ASP A 174 -1.50 2.00 -15.92
N ARG A 175 -1.08 2.05 -17.20
CA ARG A 175 -1.24 3.23 -18.07
C ARG A 175 -1.61 2.89 -19.51
N VAL A 176 -2.73 2.21 -19.70
CA VAL A 176 -3.24 2.00 -21.07
C VAL A 176 -3.69 3.35 -21.67
N PRO A 177 -3.29 3.68 -22.91
CA PRO A 177 -3.73 4.90 -23.58
C PRO A 177 -5.25 5.03 -23.63
N ALA A 178 -5.74 6.26 -23.59
CA ALA A 178 -7.17 6.55 -23.70
C ALA A 178 -7.77 6.08 -25.04
N ALA A 179 -6.96 6.04 -26.10
CA ALA A 179 -7.34 5.47 -27.40
C ALA A 179 -7.54 3.94 -27.38
N GLY A 180 -7.23 3.27 -26.27
CA GLY A 180 -7.20 1.82 -26.17
C GLY A 180 -5.87 1.24 -26.63
N ALA A 181 -5.73 -0.07 -26.46
CA ALA A 181 -4.55 -0.82 -26.89
C ALA A 181 -4.89 -2.31 -27.00
N THR A 182 -4.10 -3.03 -27.80
CA THR A 182 -4.03 -4.50 -27.74
C THR A 182 -2.78 -4.89 -26.96
N ALA A 183 -2.90 -5.88 -26.10
CA ALA A 183 -1.80 -6.38 -25.29
C ALA A 183 -1.82 -7.91 -25.19
N SER A 184 -0.67 -8.47 -24.85
CA SER A 184 -0.46 -9.91 -24.69
C SER A 184 0.13 -10.20 -23.31
N VAL A 185 -0.26 -11.33 -22.74
CA VAL A 185 0.19 -11.82 -21.44
C VAL A 185 0.51 -13.31 -21.57
N ALA A 186 1.70 -13.72 -21.09
CA ALA A 186 2.02 -15.13 -20.95
C ALA A 186 1.31 -15.68 -19.71
N VAL A 187 0.61 -16.79 -19.86
CA VAL A 187 0.01 -17.56 -18.76
C VAL A 187 0.71 -18.90 -18.73
N GLU A 188 1.51 -19.14 -17.69
CA GLU A 188 2.24 -20.37 -17.49
C GLU A 188 1.55 -21.23 -16.45
N THR A 189 1.31 -22.50 -16.76
CA THR A 189 0.61 -23.44 -15.87
C THR A 189 1.56 -24.49 -15.30
N GLN A 190 1.13 -25.15 -14.23
CA GLN A 190 1.77 -26.38 -13.77
C GLN A 190 1.19 -27.56 -14.58
N GLY A 191 1.90 -28.06 -15.59
CA GLY A 191 1.37 -29.10 -16.47
C GLY A 191 0.14 -28.66 -17.27
N ALA A 192 -0.75 -29.59 -17.63
CA ALA A 192 -1.90 -29.34 -18.51
C ALA A 192 -3.17 -28.88 -17.77
N HIS A 193 -3.04 -28.08 -16.71
CA HIS A 193 -4.21 -27.55 -16.00
C HIS A 193 -5.03 -26.62 -16.91
N ASN A 194 -6.35 -26.65 -16.70
CA ASN A 194 -7.29 -25.77 -17.38
C ASN A 194 -7.41 -24.44 -16.64
N TRP A 195 -7.48 -23.36 -17.39
CA TRP A 195 -7.72 -22.02 -16.87
C TRP A 195 -8.60 -21.23 -17.82
N THR A 196 -9.22 -20.19 -17.26
CA THR A 196 -10.10 -19.26 -17.96
C THR A 196 -9.61 -17.84 -17.75
N ALA A 197 -9.86 -16.96 -18.72
CA ALA A 197 -9.60 -15.54 -18.65
C ALA A 197 -10.90 -14.76 -18.86
N LYS A 198 -11.39 -14.11 -17.82
CA LYS A 198 -12.67 -13.38 -17.85
C LYS A 198 -12.46 -11.91 -17.47
N PRO A 199 -12.74 -10.95 -18.37
CA PRO A 199 -12.82 -9.55 -17.99
C PRO A 199 -13.93 -9.32 -16.97
N ASN A 200 -13.66 -8.53 -15.92
CA ASN A 200 -14.68 -8.10 -14.96
C ASN A 200 -15.36 -6.77 -15.36
N VAL A 201 -14.92 -6.18 -16.47
CA VAL A 201 -15.41 -4.92 -17.02
C VAL A 201 -15.77 -5.08 -18.51
N PRO A 202 -16.77 -4.34 -19.02
CA PRO A 202 -17.24 -4.48 -20.39
C PRO A 202 -16.31 -3.86 -21.44
N TRP A 203 -15.39 -2.98 -21.04
CA TRP A 203 -14.48 -2.26 -21.95
C TRP A 203 -13.15 -2.99 -22.19
N VAL A 204 -12.98 -4.19 -21.63
CA VAL A 204 -11.85 -5.09 -21.91
C VAL A 204 -12.39 -6.36 -22.55
N ASN A 205 -11.80 -6.77 -23.68
CA ASN A 205 -12.18 -7.97 -24.40
C ASN A 205 -11.00 -8.94 -24.54
N VAL A 206 -11.19 -10.21 -24.21
CA VAL A 206 -10.19 -11.26 -24.50
C VAL A 206 -10.35 -11.67 -25.96
N VAL A 207 -9.26 -11.61 -26.73
CA VAL A 207 -9.23 -11.87 -28.17
C VAL A 207 -8.88 -13.32 -28.46
N SER A 208 -7.99 -13.93 -27.69
CA SER A 208 -7.57 -15.33 -27.85
C SER A 208 -7.37 -16.01 -26.50
N ASN A 209 -7.51 -17.33 -26.45
CA ASN A 209 -7.23 -18.15 -25.26
C ASN A 209 -8.04 -17.75 -24.01
N ALA A 210 -9.33 -17.46 -24.18
CA ALA A 210 -10.25 -17.17 -23.06
C ALA A 210 -10.51 -18.40 -22.17
N SER A 211 -10.31 -19.61 -22.70
CA SER A 211 -10.34 -20.88 -21.98
C SER A 211 -9.38 -21.84 -22.66
N THR A 212 -8.37 -22.32 -21.95
CA THR A 212 -7.28 -23.13 -22.53
C THR A 212 -6.72 -24.09 -21.48
N SER A 213 -6.10 -25.17 -21.96
CA SER A 213 -5.33 -26.12 -21.16
C SER A 213 -3.84 -25.92 -21.42
N GLY A 214 -3.03 -25.95 -20.36
CA GLY A 214 -1.60 -25.73 -20.46
C GLY A 214 -1.21 -24.26 -20.65
N SER A 215 0.09 -23.99 -20.73
CA SER A 215 0.62 -22.64 -20.93
C SER A 215 0.22 -22.06 -22.29
N ALA A 216 -0.17 -20.79 -22.33
CA ALA A 216 -0.47 -20.08 -23.57
C ALA A 216 -0.26 -18.57 -23.46
N THR A 217 -0.25 -17.89 -24.61
CA THR A 217 -0.27 -16.42 -24.67
C THR A 217 -1.71 -15.92 -24.77
N LEU A 218 -2.21 -15.27 -23.73
CA LEU A 218 -3.48 -14.56 -23.72
C LEU A 218 -3.34 -13.24 -24.47
N GLN A 219 -4.22 -12.96 -25.42
CA GLN A 219 -4.32 -11.63 -26.05
C GLN A 219 -5.64 -10.97 -25.65
N PHE A 220 -5.58 -9.68 -25.33
CA PHE A 220 -6.76 -8.89 -25.01
C PHE A 220 -6.68 -7.49 -25.63
N GLN A 221 -7.85 -6.88 -25.76
CA GLN A 221 -8.01 -5.52 -26.26
C GLN A 221 -8.71 -4.68 -25.20
N VAL A 222 -8.14 -3.51 -24.96
CA VAL A 222 -8.75 -2.44 -24.17
C VAL A 222 -9.42 -1.48 -25.12
N GLN A 223 -10.74 -1.30 -25.00
CA GLN A 223 -11.50 -0.36 -25.80
C GLN A 223 -11.14 1.09 -25.45
N PRO A 224 -11.31 2.05 -26.36
CA PRO A 224 -11.08 3.46 -26.06
C PRO A 224 -11.91 3.93 -24.85
N ASN A 225 -11.31 4.76 -23.99
CA ASN A 225 -12.05 5.52 -23.00
C ASN A 225 -12.79 6.65 -23.75
N PRO A 226 -14.13 6.74 -23.67
CA PRO A 226 -14.90 7.68 -24.48
C PRO A 226 -14.44 9.13 -24.31
N ILE A 227 -14.56 9.91 -25.39
CA ILE A 227 -14.31 11.36 -25.36
C ILE A 227 -15.21 11.99 -24.30
N GLY A 228 -14.63 12.78 -23.40
CA GLY A 228 -15.37 13.40 -22.30
C GLY A 228 -15.37 12.61 -20.99
N ALA A 229 -14.78 11.41 -20.95
CA ALA A 229 -14.57 10.70 -19.69
C ALA A 229 -13.61 11.47 -18.80
N LEU A 230 -14.08 11.86 -17.61
CA LEU A 230 -13.32 12.65 -16.64
C LEU A 230 -12.53 11.77 -15.65
N ASP A 231 -12.84 10.47 -15.60
CA ASP A 231 -12.28 9.53 -14.66
C ASP A 231 -11.38 8.49 -15.35
N ILE A 232 -10.25 8.22 -14.71
CA ILE A 232 -9.45 7.02 -15.00
C ILE A 232 -10.32 5.81 -14.65
N ARG A 233 -10.37 4.84 -15.54
CA ARG A 233 -11.10 3.59 -15.29
C ARG A 233 -10.13 2.43 -15.08
N SER A 234 -10.46 1.59 -14.11
CA SER A 234 -9.70 0.39 -13.79
C SER A 234 -10.59 -0.84 -13.90
N GLY A 235 -9.97 -1.95 -14.30
CA GLY A 235 -10.62 -3.23 -14.47
C GLY A 235 -9.58 -4.34 -14.38
N ALA A 236 -10.05 -5.58 -14.43
CA ALA A 236 -9.19 -6.74 -14.41
C ALA A 236 -9.63 -7.78 -15.44
N ILE A 237 -8.66 -8.58 -15.88
CA ILE A 237 -8.92 -9.90 -16.43
C ILE A 237 -8.62 -10.91 -15.33
N GLU A 238 -9.64 -11.66 -14.93
CA GLU A 238 -9.56 -12.70 -13.93
C GLU A 238 -9.09 -13.98 -14.58
N ILE A 239 -7.82 -14.34 -14.36
CA ILE A 239 -7.29 -15.66 -14.71
C ILE A 239 -7.66 -16.61 -13.59
N ARG A 240 -8.48 -17.63 -13.88
CA ARG A 240 -8.98 -18.56 -12.88
C ARG A 240 -8.82 -19.99 -13.34
N CYS A 241 -8.26 -20.81 -12.47
CA CYS A 241 -8.34 -22.26 -12.57
C CYS A 241 -9.53 -22.81 -11.79
N ARG A 242 -9.86 -22.16 -10.66
CA ARG A 242 -11.05 -22.38 -9.83
C ARG A 242 -11.48 -21.04 -9.22
N GLU A 243 -12.62 -21.01 -8.56
CA GLU A 243 -13.20 -19.78 -7.98
C GLU A 243 -12.24 -19.04 -7.02
N THR A 244 -11.46 -19.78 -6.25
CA THR A 244 -10.53 -19.25 -5.23
C THR A 244 -9.06 -19.27 -5.65
N GLU A 245 -8.77 -19.70 -6.89
CA GLU A 245 -7.41 -19.99 -7.35
C GLU A 245 -7.14 -19.36 -8.71
N GLY A 246 -6.18 -18.43 -8.74
CA GLY A 246 -5.68 -17.82 -9.96
C GLY A 246 -5.13 -16.41 -9.74
N GLN A 247 -4.93 -15.69 -10.83
CA GLN A 247 -4.25 -14.39 -10.84
C GLN A 247 -5.09 -13.34 -11.58
N ASN A 248 -5.06 -12.10 -11.12
CA ASN A 248 -5.62 -10.98 -11.88
C ASN A 248 -4.57 -10.28 -12.73
N ILE A 249 -4.97 -9.88 -13.93
CA ILE A 249 -4.25 -8.89 -14.74
C ILE A 249 -4.97 -7.56 -14.56
N TRP A 250 -4.33 -6.62 -13.87
CA TRP A 250 -4.89 -5.31 -13.58
C TRP A 250 -4.65 -4.35 -14.73
N ILE A 251 -5.69 -3.62 -15.12
CA ILE A 251 -5.69 -2.70 -16.24
C ILE A 251 -6.23 -1.37 -15.75
N THR A 252 -5.43 -0.32 -15.88
CA THR A 252 -5.81 1.06 -15.64
C THR A 252 -5.69 1.83 -16.95
N GLN A 253 -6.79 2.40 -17.39
CA GLN A 253 -6.87 3.16 -18.63
C GLN A 253 -7.04 4.65 -18.34
N MET A 254 -6.21 5.44 -19.01
CA MET A 254 -6.19 6.89 -18.86
C MET A 254 -7.45 7.55 -19.44
N VAL A 255 -7.71 8.78 -18.99
CA VAL A 255 -8.77 9.65 -19.51
C VAL A 255 -8.46 10.17 -20.90
N ASN A 256 -9.50 10.44 -21.68
CA ASN A 256 -9.39 11.11 -22.98
C ASN A 256 -9.75 12.61 -22.82
N CYS A 257 -8.75 13.42 -22.50
CA CYS A 257 -8.88 14.87 -22.37
C CYS A 257 -8.68 15.63 -23.70
N GLN A 258 -8.32 14.94 -24.78
CA GLN A 258 -7.87 15.55 -26.04
C GLN A 258 -6.74 16.55 -25.78
N THR A 259 -5.74 16.13 -25.02
CA THR A 259 -4.65 16.99 -24.58
C THR A 259 -3.79 17.39 -25.77
N THR A 260 -3.51 18.68 -25.89
CA THR A 260 -2.47 19.20 -26.77
C THR A 260 -1.39 19.88 -25.95
N VAL A 261 -0.14 19.64 -26.32
CA VAL A 261 1.04 20.14 -25.62
C VAL A 261 1.96 20.83 -26.60
N GLU A 262 2.37 22.05 -26.28
CA GLU A 262 3.37 22.82 -27.03
C GLU A 262 4.41 23.40 -26.07
N PRO A 263 5.70 23.47 -26.44
CA PRO A 263 6.70 24.10 -25.58
C PRO A 263 6.45 25.61 -25.51
N ASP A 264 6.58 26.20 -24.32
CA ASP A 264 6.76 27.64 -24.18
C ASP A 264 7.97 28.08 -25.02
N ALA A 265 7.91 29.28 -25.60
CA ALA A 265 8.96 29.79 -26.47
C ALA A 265 10.36 29.84 -25.82
N LYS A 266 10.43 29.86 -24.49
CA LYS A 266 11.69 29.85 -23.72
C LYS A 266 12.20 28.45 -23.38
N THR A 267 11.41 27.41 -23.62
CA THR A 267 11.81 26.03 -23.36
C THR A 267 12.84 25.58 -24.40
N PRO A 268 14.06 25.19 -23.97
CA PRO A 268 15.09 24.74 -24.90
C PRO A 268 14.64 23.50 -25.68
N ARG A 269 14.99 23.43 -26.98
CA ARG A 269 14.81 22.20 -27.78
C ARG A 269 15.74 21.07 -27.32
N VAL A 270 16.91 21.45 -26.82
CA VAL A 270 17.90 20.57 -26.19
C VAL A 270 18.40 21.28 -24.93
N PHE A 271 18.35 20.58 -23.80
CA PHE A 271 18.83 21.11 -22.52
C PHE A 271 20.35 20.99 -22.43
N PRO A 272 21.04 21.98 -21.85
CA PRO A 272 22.48 21.87 -21.64
C PRO A 272 22.79 20.80 -20.59
N ALA A 273 24.04 20.35 -20.57
CA ALA A 273 24.55 19.35 -19.62
C ALA A 273 24.24 19.69 -18.16
N GLN A 274 24.24 20.98 -17.79
CA GLN A 274 23.93 21.43 -16.42
C GLN A 274 22.45 21.28 -16.04
N GLY A 275 21.58 20.97 -17.00
CA GLY A 275 20.14 20.92 -16.80
C GLY A 275 19.50 22.29 -16.92
N GLY A 276 18.28 22.42 -16.41
CA GLY A 276 17.52 23.66 -16.49
C GLY A 276 16.04 23.46 -16.21
N ILE A 277 15.25 24.49 -16.51
CA ILE A 277 13.80 24.47 -16.34
C ILE A 277 13.16 24.62 -17.73
N GLY A 278 12.15 23.80 -18.00
CA GLY A 278 11.27 23.94 -19.14
C GLY A 278 9.83 24.19 -18.71
N ARG A 279 9.05 24.67 -19.66
CA ARG A 279 7.61 24.93 -19.53
C ARG A 279 6.89 24.44 -20.77
N LEU A 280 5.83 23.69 -20.54
CA LEU A 280 4.91 23.21 -21.57
C LEU A 280 3.59 23.95 -21.39
N LEU A 281 3.04 24.47 -22.49
CA LEU A 281 1.67 24.96 -22.56
C LEU A 281 0.77 23.76 -22.85
N VAL A 282 -0.25 23.57 -22.01
CA VAL A 282 -1.14 22.41 -22.01
C VAL A 282 -2.56 22.90 -22.25
N ARG A 283 -3.23 22.35 -23.26
CA ARG A 283 -4.65 22.62 -23.51
C ARG A 283 -5.42 21.31 -23.47
N PHE A 284 -6.45 21.27 -22.64
CA PHE A 284 -7.42 20.18 -22.60
C PHE A 284 -8.60 20.54 -23.51
N GLY A 285 -8.94 19.66 -24.44
CA GLY A 285 -10.12 19.80 -25.29
C GLY A 285 -11.43 19.53 -24.54
N VAL A 286 -11.35 18.85 -23.39
CA VAL A 286 -12.50 18.50 -22.55
C VAL A 286 -12.51 19.34 -21.26
N PRO A 287 -13.55 20.17 -21.03
CA PRO A 287 -13.71 20.93 -19.78
C PRO A 287 -13.80 19.99 -18.57
N GLY A 288 -13.05 20.31 -17.52
CA GLY A 288 -13.06 19.49 -16.31
C GLY A 288 -12.29 18.16 -16.45
N CYS A 289 -11.50 17.94 -17.51
CA CYS A 289 -10.67 16.75 -17.62
C CYS A 289 -9.29 16.90 -16.94
N HIS A 290 -8.91 15.90 -16.16
CA HIS A 290 -7.65 15.86 -15.43
C HIS A 290 -6.77 14.69 -15.86
N SER A 291 -5.58 14.98 -16.36
CA SER A 291 -4.55 13.96 -16.59
C SER A 291 -3.64 13.77 -15.37
N ARG A 292 -3.12 12.54 -15.22
CA ARG A 292 -2.05 12.25 -14.27
C ARG A 292 -0.71 12.32 -14.99
N ASP A 293 -0.13 13.51 -15.01
CA ASP A 293 1.14 13.80 -15.69
C ASP A 293 2.33 13.20 -14.93
N TYR A 294 3.36 12.78 -15.67
CA TYR A 294 4.55 12.17 -15.07
C TYR A 294 5.76 12.26 -15.99
N SER A 295 6.94 12.08 -15.41
CA SER A 295 8.19 11.84 -16.14
C SER A 295 8.42 10.34 -16.31
N GLU A 296 8.85 9.90 -17.49
CA GLU A 296 9.29 8.52 -17.73
C GLU A 296 10.71 8.23 -17.22
N VAL A 297 11.40 9.26 -16.74
CA VAL A 297 12.79 9.20 -16.26
C VAL A 297 12.94 9.89 -14.90
N ASP A 298 13.89 9.42 -14.11
CA ASP A 298 14.20 9.93 -12.77
C ASP A 298 14.92 11.29 -12.77
N TRP A 299 15.58 11.65 -13.87
CA TRP A 299 16.33 12.90 -14.00
C TRP A 299 15.50 14.11 -14.44
N MET A 300 14.18 13.95 -14.59
CA MET A 300 13.25 15.07 -14.78
C MET A 300 12.15 15.05 -13.72
N PHE A 301 11.76 16.24 -13.27
CA PHE A 301 10.75 16.40 -12.23
C PHE A 301 9.71 17.44 -12.65
N LEU A 302 8.44 17.15 -12.39
CA LEU A 302 7.34 18.07 -12.70
C LEU A 302 7.13 19.02 -11.52
N ALA A 303 7.00 20.32 -11.80
CA ALA A 303 6.80 21.38 -10.83
C ALA A 303 5.54 22.19 -11.19
N GLY A 304 4.62 22.29 -10.24
CA GLY A 304 3.31 22.91 -10.46
C GLY A 304 2.25 21.86 -10.80
N VAL A 305 1.19 21.85 -10.01
CA VAL A 305 0.02 21.02 -10.27
C VAL A 305 -0.59 21.41 -11.61
N SER A 306 -0.96 20.40 -12.40
CA SER A 306 -1.94 20.47 -13.50
C SER A 306 -3.34 20.83 -12.98
N SER A 307 -3.42 21.87 -12.14
CA SER A 307 -4.70 22.47 -11.79
C SER A 307 -5.31 23.02 -13.08
N TYR A 308 -6.61 22.84 -13.26
CA TYR A 308 -7.38 23.28 -14.43
C TYR A 308 -7.16 24.75 -14.86
N LEU A 309 -6.53 25.56 -14.01
CA LEU A 309 -6.37 26.99 -14.18
C LEU A 309 -5.05 27.40 -14.83
N SER A 310 -3.99 26.59 -14.76
CA SER A 310 -2.66 27.05 -15.20
C SER A 310 -2.46 26.97 -16.72
N GLY A 311 -3.10 26.00 -17.39
CA GLY A 311 -2.84 25.72 -18.82
C GLY A 311 -1.36 25.45 -19.13
N GLU A 312 -0.58 25.10 -18.09
CA GLU A 312 0.87 25.10 -18.12
C GLU A 312 1.44 24.08 -17.14
N LEU A 313 2.51 23.40 -17.57
CA LEU A 313 3.29 22.44 -16.80
C LEU A 313 4.75 22.88 -16.81
N ASN A 314 5.30 23.21 -15.64
CA ASN A 314 6.74 23.43 -15.51
C ASN A 314 7.43 22.12 -15.16
N PHE A 315 8.65 21.95 -15.62
CA PHE A 315 9.47 20.80 -15.29
C PHE A 315 10.93 21.21 -15.18
N GLY A 316 11.68 20.50 -14.33
CA GLY A 316 13.11 20.63 -14.25
C GLY A 316 13.81 19.43 -14.85
N VAL A 317 14.97 19.69 -15.43
CA VAL A 317 15.91 18.72 -15.97
C VAL A 317 17.16 18.78 -15.11
N LEU A 318 17.52 17.67 -14.46
CA LEU A 318 18.75 17.57 -13.68
C LEU A 318 19.98 17.57 -14.58
N ARG A 319 21.14 17.90 -14.01
CA ARG A 319 22.44 17.79 -14.69
C ARG A 319 22.64 16.38 -15.27
N ASN A 320 23.15 16.28 -16.49
CA ASN A 320 23.70 15.06 -17.06
C ASN A 320 25.17 14.94 -16.63
N PRO A 321 25.53 13.96 -15.78
CA PRO A 321 26.92 13.77 -15.34
C PRO A 321 27.72 12.88 -16.30
N THR A 322 27.07 12.32 -17.32
CA THR A 322 27.71 11.40 -18.28
C THR A 322 28.36 12.17 -19.41
N SER A 323 29.08 11.47 -20.31
CA SER A 323 29.66 12.05 -21.53
C SER A 323 28.85 11.69 -22.79
N VAL A 324 27.57 11.38 -22.63
CA VAL A 324 26.67 10.96 -23.72
C VAL A 324 25.36 11.73 -23.60
N GLU A 325 24.80 12.16 -24.73
CA GLU A 325 23.46 12.74 -24.76
C GLU A 325 22.43 11.75 -24.21
N ARG A 326 21.42 12.26 -23.50
CA ARG A 326 20.31 11.44 -23.02
C ARG A 326 18.98 12.00 -23.49
N THR A 327 18.05 11.09 -23.71
CA THR A 327 16.67 11.39 -24.11
C THR A 327 15.72 10.80 -23.09
N GLY A 328 14.70 11.56 -22.72
CA GLY A 328 13.60 11.14 -21.87
C GLY A 328 12.28 11.70 -22.40
N ALA A 329 11.19 11.45 -21.70
CA ALA A 329 9.92 12.07 -22.05
C ALA A 329 9.09 12.42 -20.81
N ILE A 330 8.27 13.45 -20.99
CA ILE A 330 7.20 13.84 -20.08
C ILE A 330 5.90 13.46 -20.75
N VAL A 331 5.02 12.79 -20.03
CA VAL A 331 3.69 12.43 -20.49
C VAL A 331 2.68 13.35 -19.81
N VAL A 332 1.89 14.04 -20.65
CA VAL A 332 0.81 14.94 -20.22
C VAL A 332 -0.47 14.46 -20.90
N GLY A 333 -1.40 13.90 -20.13
CA GLY A 333 -2.57 13.22 -20.67
C GLY A 333 -2.17 12.14 -21.68
N GLU A 334 -2.63 12.29 -22.91
CA GLU A 334 -2.34 11.38 -24.02
C GLU A 334 -1.10 11.78 -24.84
N THR A 335 -0.50 12.94 -24.53
CA THR A 335 0.64 13.47 -25.29
C THR A 335 1.96 13.13 -24.61
N ARG A 336 2.85 12.49 -25.36
CA ARG A 336 4.24 12.23 -24.95
C ARG A 336 5.18 13.26 -25.55
N TRP A 337 5.75 14.13 -24.73
CA TRP A 337 6.71 15.15 -25.13
C TRP A 337 8.15 14.69 -24.89
N THR A 338 8.97 14.66 -25.94
CA THR A 338 10.36 14.16 -25.86
C THR A 338 11.33 15.27 -25.47
N VAL A 339 12.23 14.95 -24.52
CA VAL A 339 13.23 15.86 -23.96
C VAL A 339 14.62 15.33 -24.29
N LYS A 340 15.45 16.16 -24.90
CA LYS A 340 16.87 15.85 -25.15
C LYS A 340 17.75 16.69 -24.24
N GLN A 341 18.84 16.09 -23.76
CA GLN A 341 19.84 16.77 -22.96
C GLN A 341 21.26 16.39 -23.38
N ASP A 342 22.11 17.41 -23.49
CA ASP A 342 23.54 17.30 -23.77
C ASP A 342 24.35 16.75 -22.58
N TYR A 343 25.66 16.61 -22.77
CA TYR A 343 26.63 16.12 -21.79
C TYR A 343 27.77 17.12 -21.52
#